data_AF-A0A7V5EAM8-F1
#
_entry.id   AF-A0A7V5EAM8-F1
#
_cell.length_a   1.000
_cell.length_b   1.000
_cell.length_c   1.000
_cell.angle_alpha   90.00
_cell.angle_beta   90.00
_cell.angle_gamma   90.00
#
_symmetry.space_group_name_H-M   'P 1'
#
loop_
_entity.id
_entity.type
_entity.pdbx_description
1 polymer ?
#
loop_
_entity_poly.entity_id
_entity_poly.type
_entity_poly.pdbx_seq_one_letter_code
_entity_poly.pdbx_strand_id
1 'polypeptide(L)'
;MRKLMVLACLLVSCLLGCASSSRSGEKAPPAEASTSSSSGLVIEPSEYLTVTIVPEKGTFAAYTVELKFDPYIVSVDSVEPGDFPANPVFDLNLCKTGKMILVGFSVDTDLKPGELSIAKIRFIPCHKGSTPISASIISLYGGDSNPVSGTVKLSAESFIVK
;
A
#
# COMPACT_ATOMS: atom_id res chain seq x y z
N MET A 1 -0.36 37.61 -0.79
CA MET A 1 1.01 37.96 -0.35
C MET A 1 1.86 36.70 -0.50
N ARG A 2 2.79 36.70 -1.45
CA ARG A 2 3.66 35.56 -1.78
C ARG A 2 4.88 35.60 -0.86
N LYS A 3 5.30 34.48 -0.27
CA LYS A 3 6.65 34.31 0.24
C LYS A 3 7.34 33.19 -0.52
N LEU A 4 8.28 33.63 -1.35
CA LEU A 4 9.31 32.90 -2.07
C LEU A 4 10.63 33.38 -1.44
N MET A 5 11.49 32.49 -0.96
CA MET A 5 12.93 32.74 -0.70
C MET A 5 13.60 31.35 -0.57
N VAL A 6 14.32 30.86 -1.59
CA VAL A 6 15.76 31.12 -1.90
C VAL A 6 16.64 30.44 -0.83
N LEU A 7 17.21 29.25 -1.06
CA LEU A 7 18.35 28.86 -1.93
C LEU A 7 19.70 29.51 -1.53
N ALA A 8 20.64 28.70 -1.01
CA ALA A 8 22.11 28.73 -1.21
C ALA A 8 22.80 27.86 -0.12
N CYS A 9 23.49 26.75 -0.45
CA CYS A 9 24.85 26.62 -0.99
C CYS A 9 26.00 26.90 0.00
N LEU A 10 26.76 25.84 0.36
CA LEU A 10 28.20 25.81 0.66
C LEU A 10 28.57 24.31 0.92
N LEU A 11 29.06 23.49 -0.03
CA LEU A 11 30.36 23.40 -0.74
C LEU A 11 31.60 23.11 0.13
N VAL A 12 32.29 22.01 -0.24
CA VAL A 12 33.77 21.82 -0.35
C VAL A 12 34.55 21.64 0.96
N SER A 13 35.56 20.78 1.14
CA SER A 13 36.23 19.67 0.43
C SER A 13 37.34 19.14 1.36
N CYS A 14 37.89 17.94 1.09
CA CYS A 14 39.31 17.48 1.27
C CYS A 14 39.31 15.94 1.43
N LEU A 15 39.62 15.14 0.39
CA LEU A 15 40.93 14.76 -0.17
C LEU A 15 41.88 13.97 0.76
N LEU A 16 42.27 12.80 0.21
CA LEU A 16 43.48 12.00 0.41
C LEU A 16 43.59 11.02 1.60
N GLY A 17 43.79 9.74 1.24
CA GLY A 17 44.33 8.70 2.12
C GLY A 17 44.36 7.32 1.44
N CYS A 18 45.41 7.05 0.66
CA CYS A 18 45.71 5.71 0.13
C CYS A 18 46.15 4.78 1.26
N ALA A 19 45.64 3.54 1.29
CA ALA A 19 46.34 2.41 1.88
C ALA A 19 45.92 1.11 1.19
N SER A 20 46.83 0.57 0.39
CA SER A 20 46.78 -0.80 -0.12
C SER A 20 47.05 -1.77 1.03
N SER A 21 46.23 -2.82 1.18
CA SER A 21 46.68 -4.03 1.85
C SER A 21 45.99 -5.26 1.25
N SER A 22 46.79 -6.30 1.12
CA SER A 22 46.57 -7.49 0.32
C SER A 22 45.95 -8.62 1.14
N ARG A 23 45.48 -9.62 0.38
CA ARG A 23 45.40 -11.05 0.72
C ARG A 23 44.10 -11.55 1.37
N SER A 24 43.41 -12.36 0.59
CA SER A 24 43.24 -13.80 0.81
C SER A 24 41.81 -14.20 0.49
N GLY A 25 41.66 -15.06 -0.51
CA GLY A 25 40.38 -15.68 -0.79
C GLY A 25 39.97 -16.55 0.39
N GLU A 26 38.78 -16.30 0.91
CA GLU A 26 38.02 -17.27 1.67
C GLU A 26 36.61 -17.29 1.07
N LYS A 27 36.26 -18.47 0.59
CA LYS A 27 35.03 -18.77 -0.15
C LYS A 27 33.85 -18.66 0.82
N ALA A 28 33.08 -17.58 0.70
CA ALA A 28 31.83 -17.43 1.43
C ALA A 28 30.86 -18.58 1.08
N PRO A 29 30.22 -19.23 2.06
CA PRO A 29 29.14 -20.17 1.75
C PRO A 29 27.98 -19.41 1.10
N PRO A 30 27.31 -19.98 0.10
CA PRO A 30 26.18 -19.31 -0.54
C PRO A 30 25.09 -19.08 0.51
N ALA A 31 24.68 -17.82 0.65
CA ALA A 31 23.47 -17.47 1.37
C ALA A 31 22.33 -18.31 0.80
N GLU A 32 21.74 -19.15 1.65
CA GLU A 32 20.51 -19.85 1.34
C GLU A 32 19.47 -18.78 1.02
N ALA A 33 19.16 -18.66 -0.27
CA ALA A 33 18.03 -17.90 -0.75
C ALA A 33 16.79 -18.50 -0.08
N SER A 34 16.33 -17.83 0.97
CA SER A 34 14.98 -18.00 1.47
C SER A 34 14.08 -17.64 0.30
N THR A 35 13.63 -18.67 -0.42
CA THR A 35 12.61 -18.52 -1.45
C THR A 35 11.34 -18.19 -0.69
N SER A 36 11.16 -16.92 -0.34
CA SER A 36 9.89 -16.39 0.11
C SER A 36 8.94 -16.65 -1.05
N SER A 37 8.11 -17.67 -0.90
CA SER A 37 7.01 -17.95 -1.81
C SER A 37 6.08 -16.74 -1.77
N SER A 38 6.37 -15.72 -2.60
CA SER A 38 5.48 -14.57 -2.73
C SER A 38 4.18 -15.13 -3.29
N SER A 39 3.15 -15.15 -2.45
CA SER A 39 1.84 -15.66 -2.81
C SER A 39 1.20 -14.64 -3.75
N GLY A 40 1.52 -14.76 -5.04
CA GLY A 40 0.88 -13.99 -6.09
C GLY A 40 -0.43 -14.63 -6.48
N LEU A 41 -1.49 -13.82 -6.56
CA LEU A 41 -2.80 -14.27 -7.02
C LEU A 41 -2.85 -14.18 -8.55
N VAL A 42 -3.31 -15.25 -9.21
CA VAL A 42 -3.54 -15.21 -10.65
C VAL A 42 -4.87 -14.49 -10.87
N ILE A 43 -4.89 -13.41 -11.64
CA ILE A 43 -6.14 -12.66 -11.83
C ILE A 43 -7.09 -13.45 -12.71
N GLU A 44 -8.12 -14.00 -12.07
CA GLU A 44 -9.34 -14.44 -12.73
C GLU A 44 -10.35 -13.28 -12.74
N PRO A 45 -11.15 -13.10 -13.82
CA PRO A 45 -12.05 -11.97 -13.95
C PRO A 45 -13.04 -11.80 -12.79
N SER A 46 -13.33 -12.82 -11.97
CA SER A 46 -14.28 -12.75 -10.86
C SER A 46 -13.63 -12.52 -9.49
N GLU A 47 -12.29 -12.44 -9.39
CA GLU A 47 -11.62 -12.35 -8.10
C GLU A 47 -11.49 -10.90 -7.60
N TYR A 48 -11.75 -10.72 -6.30
CA TYR A 48 -11.66 -9.43 -5.63
C TYR A 48 -10.44 -9.38 -4.71
N LEU A 49 -9.75 -8.25 -4.74
CA LEU A 49 -8.85 -7.83 -3.68
C LEU A 49 -9.67 -7.30 -2.51
N THR A 50 -9.62 -7.97 -1.36
CA THR A 50 -10.22 -7.43 -0.14
C THR A 50 -9.19 -6.57 0.58
N VAL A 51 -9.59 -5.33 0.91
CA VAL A 51 -8.80 -4.39 1.71
C VAL A 51 -9.39 -4.35 3.11
N THR A 52 -8.60 -4.72 4.11
CA THR A 52 -9.05 -4.83 5.51
C THR A 52 -8.22 -3.93 6.40
N ILE A 53 -8.88 -3.18 7.28
CA ILE A 53 -8.20 -2.43 8.35
C ILE A 53 -8.27 -3.24 9.64
N VAL A 54 -7.11 -3.32 10.30
CA VAL A 54 -6.96 -3.92 11.63
C VAL A 54 -6.57 -2.81 12.59
N PRO A 55 -7.52 -2.21 13.34
CA PRO A 55 -7.19 -1.22 14.35
C PRO A 55 -6.37 -1.90 15.47
N GLU A 56 -5.38 -1.20 16.02
CA GLU A 56 -4.58 -1.74 17.13
C GLU A 56 -5.44 -1.96 18.38
N LYS A 57 -6.45 -1.09 18.59
CA LYS A 57 -7.39 -1.15 19.70
C LYS A 57 -8.74 -0.57 19.28
N GLY A 58 -9.82 -1.16 19.81
CA GLY A 58 -11.17 -0.60 19.71
C GLY A 58 -11.75 -0.65 18.29
N THR A 59 -12.44 0.44 17.92
CA THR A 59 -13.15 0.63 16.66
C THR A 59 -12.61 1.85 15.92
N PHE A 60 -12.84 1.93 14.61
CA PHE A 60 -12.54 3.12 13.81
C PHE A 60 -13.79 3.57 13.07
N ALA A 61 -14.03 4.87 12.99
CA ALA A 61 -15.19 5.48 12.34
C ALA A 61 -14.84 6.18 11.03
N ALA A 62 -13.57 6.48 10.76
CA ALA A 62 -13.16 7.02 9.46
C ALA A 62 -11.77 6.55 9.06
N TYR A 63 -11.54 6.41 7.77
CA TYR A 63 -10.26 5.98 7.20
C TYR A 63 -9.92 6.74 5.92
N THR A 64 -8.61 6.87 5.67
CA THR A 64 -8.04 7.15 4.35
C THR A 64 -6.91 6.15 4.11
N VAL A 65 -7.04 5.34 3.06
CA VAL A 65 -6.08 4.31 2.67
C VAL A 65 -5.58 4.59 1.26
N GLU A 66 -4.27 4.51 1.06
CA GLU A 66 -3.63 4.54 -0.26
C GLU A 66 -3.33 3.11 -0.71
N LEU A 67 -3.72 2.76 -1.92
CA LEU A 67 -3.26 1.57 -2.63
C LEU A 67 -2.37 1.96 -3.81
N LYS A 68 -1.36 1.14 -4.07
CA LYS A 68 -0.49 1.24 -5.24
C LYS A 68 -0.41 -0.09 -6.00
N PHE A 69 -0.42 0.02 -7.32
CA PHE A 69 -0.31 -1.09 -8.27
C PHE A 69 0.28 -0.57 -9.59
N ASP A 70 0.66 -1.47 -10.50
CA ASP A 70 1.08 -1.11 -11.85
C ASP A 70 -0.15 -1.04 -12.79
N PRO A 71 -0.55 0.18 -13.23
CA PRO A 71 -1.73 0.35 -14.07
C PRO A 71 -1.52 -0.15 -15.51
N TYR A 72 -0.27 -0.47 -15.89
CA TYR A 72 0.02 -1.12 -17.17
C TYR A 72 -0.36 -2.61 -17.14
N ILE A 73 -0.19 -3.29 -16.00
CA ILE A 73 -0.50 -4.72 -15.86
C ILE A 73 -1.99 -4.93 -15.57
N VAL A 74 -2.59 -4.08 -14.72
CA VAL A 74 -3.99 -4.21 -14.30
C VAL A 74 -4.72 -2.87 -14.32
N SER A 75 -6.03 -2.90 -14.51
CA SER A 75 -6.92 -1.75 -14.31
C SER A 75 -7.99 -2.08 -13.27
N VAL A 76 -8.48 -1.06 -12.58
CA VAL A 76 -9.63 -1.20 -11.68
C VAL A 76 -10.91 -1.26 -12.52
N ASP A 77 -11.71 -2.31 -12.32
CA ASP A 77 -13.03 -2.50 -12.96
C ASP A 77 -14.14 -1.96 -12.05
N SER A 78 -14.15 -2.41 -10.81
CA SER A 78 -15.15 -2.01 -9.81
C SER A 78 -14.58 -1.97 -8.41
N VAL A 79 -15.27 -1.24 -7.54
CA VAL A 79 -15.00 -1.15 -6.12
C VAL A 79 -16.31 -1.32 -5.40
N GLU A 80 -16.40 -2.36 -4.59
CA GLU A 80 -17.57 -2.69 -3.82
C GLU A 80 -17.34 -2.42 -2.32
N PRO A 81 -18.40 -2.10 -1.57
CA PRO A 81 -18.30 -1.97 -0.13
C PRO A 81 -17.83 -3.27 0.53
N GLY A 82 -17.02 -3.10 1.58
CA GLY A 82 -16.73 -4.19 2.52
C GLY A 82 -17.79 -4.30 3.62
N ASP A 83 -17.38 -4.80 4.78
CA ASP A 83 -18.20 -4.91 5.99
C ASP A 83 -18.27 -3.60 6.78
N PHE A 84 -17.40 -2.62 6.47
CA PHE A 84 -17.49 -1.28 7.03
C PHE A 84 -18.79 -0.61 6.59
N PRO A 85 -19.56 0.03 7.51
CA PRO A 85 -20.87 0.61 7.24
C PRO A 85 -20.78 1.97 6.52
N ALA A 86 -20.02 2.01 5.43
CA ALA A 86 -20.00 3.12 4.49
C ALA A 86 -19.51 2.61 3.13
N ASN A 87 -20.04 3.21 2.05
CA ASN A 87 -19.50 2.97 0.73
C ASN A 87 -18.15 3.71 0.60
N PRO A 88 -17.07 3.05 0.14
CA PRO A 88 -15.81 3.72 -0.09
C PRO A 88 -15.95 4.77 -1.19
N VAL A 89 -15.42 5.96 -0.93
CA VAL A 89 -15.23 7.02 -1.92
C VAL A 89 -13.83 6.91 -2.49
N PHE A 90 -13.71 7.04 -3.82
CA PHE A 90 -12.44 6.96 -4.54
C PHE A 90 -12.50 7.76 -5.85
N ASP A 91 -11.34 8.05 -6.43
CA ASP A 91 -11.22 8.75 -7.72
C ASP A 91 -10.63 7.81 -8.79
N LEU A 92 -11.44 7.52 -9.81
CA LEU A 92 -11.06 6.68 -10.95
C LEU A 92 -9.91 7.27 -11.80
N ASN A 93 -9.74 8.59 -11.83
CA ASN A 93 -8.63 9.21 -12.57
C ASN A 93 -7.29 8.94 -11.91
N LEU A 94 -7.27 8.90 -10.58
CA LEU A 94 -6.09 8.52 -9.81
C LEU A 94 -5.70 7.07 -10.10
N CYS A 95 -6.67 6.15 -10.23
CA CYS A 95 -6.40 4.75 -10.54
C CYS A 95 -5.58 4.56 -11.83
N LYS A 96 -5.73 5.44 -12.83
CA LYS A 96 -4.93 5.41 -14.07
C LYS A 96 -3.43 5.65 -13.85
N THR A 97 -3.07 6.23 -12.70
CA THR A 97 -1.68 6.47 -12.31
C THR A 97 -1.08 5.33 -11.49
N GLY A 98 -1.84 4.25 -11.23
CA GLY A 98 -1.41 3.17 -10.35
C GLY A 98 -1.57 3.49 -8.87
N LYS A 99 -2.28 4.58 -8.55
CA LYS A 99 -2.55 5.01 -7.17
C LYS A 99 -4.04 5.14 -6.95
N MET A 100 -4.54 4.56 -5.87
CA MET A 100 -5.95 4.67 -5.50
C MET A 100 -6.04 5.16 -4.06
N ILE A 101 -6.87 6.18 -3.82
CA ILE A 101 -7.20 6.64 -2.46
C ILE A 101 -8.62 6.17 -2.14
N LEU A 102 -8.75 5.37 -1.10
CA LEU A 102 -10.02 4.98 -0.50
C LEU A 102 -10.30 5.85 0.71
N VAL A 103 -11.45 6.50 0.73
CA VAL A 103 -11.93 7.29 1.88
C VAL A 103 -13.27 6.74 2.31
N GLY A 104 -13.48 6.61 3.62
CA GLY A 104 -14.78 6.25 4.16
C GLY A 104 -14.93 6.79 5.56
N PHE A 105 -16.17 7.09 5.94
CA PHE A 105 -16.54 7.46 7.30
C PHE A 105 -17.93 6.93 7.61
N SER A 106 -18.16 6.56 8.86
CA SER A 106 -19.45 6.17 9.38
C SER A 106 -19.77 6.98 10.63
N VAL A 107 -21.06 7.29 10.79
CA VAL A 107 -21.62 7.88 12.00
C VAL A 107 -22.23 6.81 12.92
N ASP A 108 -22.15 5.53 12.52
CA ASP A 108 -22.63 4.42 13.35
C ASP A 108 -21.75 4.29 14.59
N THR A 109 -22.42 4.32 15.74
CA THR A 109 -21.79 4.14 17.05
C THR A 109 -21.57 2.68 17.41
N ASP A 110 -22.18 1.75 16.67
CA ASP A 110 -22.23 0.32 16.98
C ASP A 110 -21.23 -0.51 16.16
N LEU A 111 -20.15 0.14 15.71
CA LEU A 111 -19.05 -0.55 15.06
C LEU A 111 -18.49 -1.62 15.98
N LYS A 112 -18.39 -2.85 15.47
CA LYS A 112 -17.77 -3.93 16.22
C LYS A 112 -16.25 -3.71 16.28
N PRO A 113 -15.62 -3.87 17.44
CA PRO A 113 -14.17 -3.84 17.51
C PRO A 113 -13.58 -5.01 16.73
N GLY A 114 -12.44 -4.77 16.09
CA GLY A 114 -11.72 -5.79 15.32
C GLY A 114 -11.52 -5.40 13.85
N GLU A 115 -11.12 -6.40 13.06
CA GLU A 115 -10.80 -6.23 11.64
C GLU A 115 -12.08 -5.99 10.83
N LEU A 116 -12.06 -4.98 9.96
CA LEU A 116 -13.17 -4.68 9.06
C LEU A 116 -12.67 -4.57 7.63
N SER A 117 -13.32 -5.28 6.71
CA SER A 117 -13.11 -5.06 5.29
C SER A 117 -13.72 -3.70 4.91
N ILE A 118 -12.95 -2.84 4.26
CA ILE A 118 -13.38 -1.50 3.86
C ILE A 118 -13.76 -1.42 2.37
N ALA A 119 -13.21 -2.32 1.56
CA ALA A 119 -13.47 -2.38 0.13
C ALA A 119 -13.14 -3.76 -0.42
N LYS A 120 -13.86 -4.13 -1.49
CA LYS A 120 -13.53 -5.24 -2.39
C LYS A 120 -13.27 -4.64 -3.77
N ILE A 121 -12.05 -4.76 -4.27
CA ILE A 121 -11.63 -4.15 -5.52
C ILE A 121 -11.48 -5.24 -6.58
N ARG A 122 -12.17 -5.07 -7.70
CA ARG A 122 -12.03 -5.94 -8.86
C ARG A 122 -11.01 -5.34 -9.81
N PHE A 123 -9.99 -6.13 -10.15
CA PHE A 123 -9.02 -5.78 -11.18
C PHE A 123 -9.32 -6.57 -12.45
N ILE A 124 -9.06 -5.94 -13.60
CA ILE A 124 -9.05 -6.59 -14.90
C ILE A 124 -7.62 -6.58 -15.46
N PRO A 125 -7.19 -7.67 -16.11
CA PRO A 125 -5.86 -7.74 -16.72
C PRO A 125 -5.78 -6.83 -17.95
N CYS A 126 -4.69 -6.07 -18.05
CA CYS A 126 -4.37 -5.23 -19.21
C CYS A 126 -3.25 -5.86 -20.04
N HIS A 127 -2.15 -6.25 -19.38
CA HIS A 127 -0.98 -6.85 -20.01
C HIS A 127 -0.42 -7.99 -19.15
N LYS A 128 0.31 -8.90 -19.80
CA LYS A 128 1.00 -10.00 -19.12
C LYS A 128 2.12 -9.47 -18.22
N GLY A 129 2.26 -10.05 -17.03
CA GLY A 129 3.29 -9.67 -16.09
C GLY A 129 2.88 -9.90 -14.64
N SER A 130 3.65 -9.32 -13.73
CA SER A 130 3.36 -9.32 -12.30
C SER A 130 3.30 -7.89 -11.80
N THR A 131 2.30 -7.58 -10.98
CA THR A 131 2.20 -6.29 -10.29
C THR A 131 2.17 -6.52 -8.78
N PRO A 132 3.14 -5.99 -8.01
CA PRO A 132 2.99 -5.92 -6.57
C PRO A 132 1.83 -4.97 -6.23
N ILE A 133 1.09 -5.31 -5.19
CA ILE A 133 0.05 -4.46 -4.63
C ILE A 133 0.49 -4.09 -3.22
N SER A 134 0.48 -2.79 -2.93
CA SER A 134 0.76 -2.30 -1.58
C SER A 134 -0.35 -1.39 -1.12
N ALA A 135 -0.57 -1.37 0.20
CA ALA A 135 -1.52 -0.48 0.82
C ALA A 135 -0.90 0.17 2.06
N SER A 136 -1.29 1.40 2.35
CA SER A 136 -0.91 2.10 3.57
C SER A 136 -2.05 2.96 4.10
N ILE A 137 -2.15 3.06 5.42
CA ILE A 137 -3.07 3.97 6.08
C ILE A 137 -2.45 5.37 6.03
N ILE A 138 -3.16 6.32 5.44
CA ILE A 138 -2.83 7.75 5.50
C ILE A 138 -3.38 8.33 6.81
N SER A 139 -4.64 8.01 7.13
CA SER A 139 -5.28 8.44 8.37
C SER A 139 -6.36 7.44 8.81
N LEU A 140 -6.55 7.36 10.11
CA LEU A 140 -7.55 6.49 10.75
C LEU A 140 -8.03 7.18 12.03
N TYR A 141 -9.35 7.25 12.21
CA TYR A 141 -9.98 7.96 13.32
C TYR A 141 -11.01 7.09 14.01
N GLY A 142 -11.08 7.18 15.34
CA GLY A 142 -12.13 6.59 16.17
C GLY A 142 -13.46 7.35 16.07
N GLY A 143 -14.52 6.79 16.67
CA GLY A 143 -15.84 7.43 16.73
C GLY A 143 -15.87 8.72 17.55
N ASP A 144 -14.88 8.92 18.41
CA ASP A 144 -14.64 10.15 19.18
C ASP A 144 -13.85 11.21 18.39
N SER A 145 -13.60 10.97 17.10
CA SER A 145 -12.79 11.82 16.21
C SER A 145 -11.31 11.92 16.61
N ASN A 146 -10.82 11.09 17.53
CA ASN A 146 -9.40 11.03 17.84
C ASN A 146 -8.67 10.12 16.84
N PRO A 147 -7.42 10.44 16.46
CA PRO A 147 -6.61 9.53 15.66
C PRO A 147 -6.41 8.19 16.37
N VAL A 148 -6.48 7.10 15.60
CA VAL A 148 -6.16 5.75 16.09
C VAL A 148 -5.16 5.08 15.17
N SER A 149 -4.39 4.15 15.70
CA SER A 149 -3.41 3.37 14.95
C SER A 149 -4.03 2.06 14.44
N GLY A 150 -3.47 1.55 13.35
CA GLY A 150 -3.88 0.29 12.77
C GLY A 150 -2.93 -0.16 11.66
N THR A 151 -3.22 -1.31 11.10
CA THR A 151 -2.56 -1.83 9.90
C THR A 151 -3.58 -2.11 8.81
N VAL A 152 -3.13 -2.14 7.56
CA VAL A 152 -3.94 -2.57 6.43
C VAL A 152 -3.46 -3.95 5.97
N LYS A 153 -4.40 -4.86 5.78
CA LYS A 153 -4.18 -6.19 5.21
C LYS A 153 -4.83 -6.26 3.85
N LEU A 154 -4.16 -6.94 2.93
CA LEU A 154 -4.65 -7.26 1.61
C LEU A 154 -4.86 -8.76 1.50
N SER A 155 -5.90 -9.21 0.80
CA SER A 155 -6.08 -10.64 0.52
C SER A 155 -5.03 -11.20 -0.44
N ALA A 156 -4.34 -10.34 -1.19
CA ALA A 156 -3.20 -10.67 -2.03
C ALA A 156 -2.20 -9.50 -2.07
N GLU A 157 -0.91 -9.79 -2.07
CA GLU A 157 0.17 -8.79 -2.11
C GLU A 157 0.73 -8.59 -3.52
N SER A 158 0.34 -9.44 -4.46
CA SER A 158 0.70 -9.29 -5.87
C SER A 158 -0.29 -10.01 -6.76
N PHE A 159 -0.36 -9.55 -8.01
CA PHE A 159 -1.11 -10.20 -9.06
C PHE A 159 -0.22 -10.67 -10.18
N ILE A 160 -0.55 -11.83 -10.74
CA ILE A 160 0.12 -12.43 -11.89
C ILE A 160 -0.91 -12.54 -13.02
N VAL A 161 -0.62 -11.88 -14.13
CA VAL A 161 -1.40 -11.94 -15.38
C VAL A 161 -0.63 -12.78 -16.38
N LYS A 162 -1.24 -13.86 -16.87
CA LYS A 162 -0.62 -14.85 -17.76
C LYS A 162 -0.90 -14.62 -19.23
#